data_AF-A0A6A9SE02-F1
#
_entry.id   AF-A0A6A9SE02-F1
#
_cell.length_a   1.000
_cell.length_b   1.000
_cell.length_c   1.000
_cell.angle_alpha   90.00
_cell.angle_beta   90.00
_cell.angle_gamma   90.00
#
_symmetry.space_group_name_H-M   'P 1'
#
loop_
_entity.id
_entity.type
_entity.pdbx_description
1 polymer ?
#
loop_
_entity_poly.entity_id
_entity_poly.type
_entity_poly.pdbx_seq_one_letter_code
_entity_poly.pdbx_strand_id
1 'polypeptide(L)'
;PVVVLGRSLSRAREFAADRSAAQLTGDPAALVEALETLEGNDERPGTDKRTAYAGVRGLCFLPHGFDTAASSDSLSIDTRSHPPTAERIERLQSIARSLETGSV
;
A
#
# COMPACT_ATOMS: atom_id res chain seq x y z
N PRO A 1 -4.50 15.51 -13.94
CA PRO A 1 -5.49 14.48 -14.30
C PRO A 1 -4.97 13.03 -14.18
N VAL A 2 -3.93 12.61 -14.92
CA VAL A 2 -3.45 11.20 -14.93
C VAL A 2 -2.91 10.75 -13.58
N VAL A 3 -2.13 11.58 -12.88
CA VAL A 3 -1.59 11.26 -11.55
C VAL A 3 -2.69 11.02 -10.51
N VAL A 4 -3.75 11.85 -10.54
CA VAL A 4 -4.90 11.72 -9.62
C VAL A 4 -5.68 10.43 -9.89
N LEU A 5 -5.92 10.12 -11.17
CA LEU A 5 -6.56 8.88 -11.59
C LEU A 5 -5.73 7.65 -11.21
N GLY A 6 -4.41 7.71 -11.41
CA GLY A 6 -3.48 6.66 -10.99
C GLY A 6 -3.54 6.41 -9.48
N ARG A 7 -3.51 7.49 -8.67
CA ARG A 7 -3.63 7.38 -7.21
C ARG A 7 -4.98 6.81 -6.76
N SER A 8 -6.07 7.24 -7.40
CA SER A 8 -7.40 6.69 -7.10
C SER A 8 -7.48 5.20 -7.41
N LEU A 9 -6.96 4.78 -8.57
CA LEU A 9 -6.90 3.37 -8.95
C LEU A 9 -6.04 2.55 -7.99
N SER A 10 -4.87 3.06 -7.59
CA SER A 10 -4.01 2.41 -6.60
C SER A 10 -4.72 2.23 -5.26
N ARG A 11 -5.43 3.24 -4.76
CA ARG A 11 -6.21 3.15 -3.52
C ARG A 11 -7.33 2.12 -3.61
N ALA A 12 -8.07 2.11 -4.73
CA ALA A 12 -9.13 1.14 -4.95
C ALA A 12 -8.59 -0.31 -4.94
N ARG A 13 -7.42 -0.53 -5.53
CA ARG A 13 -6.75 -1.84 -5.52
C ARG A 13 -6.30 -2.25 -4.12
N GLU A 14 -5.80 -1.32 -3.32
CA GLU A 14 -5.39 -1.62 -1.93
C GLU A 14 -6.58 -2.12 -1.11
N PHE A 15 -7.71 -1.41 -1.14
CA PHE A 15 -8.90 -1.83 -0.40
C PHE A 15 -9.51 -3.13 -0.94
N ALA A 16 -9.38 -3.41 -2.23
CA ALA A 16 -9.77 -4.68 -2.80
C ALA A 16 -8.88 -5.82 -2.28
N ALA A 17 -7.57 -5.61 -2.25
CA ALA A 17 -6.61 -6.57 -1.73
C ALA A 17 -6.86 -6.85 -0.23
N ASP A 18 -7.06 -5.82 0.59
CA ASP A 18 -7.34 -5.98 2.02
C ASP A 18 -8.59 -6.84 2.27
N ARG A 19 -9.68 -6.54 1.56
CA ARG A 19 -10.93 -7.31 1.66
C ARG A 19 -10.73 -8.76 1.22
N SER A 20 -10.09 -8.97 0.08
CA SER A 20 -9.86 -10.32 -0.44
C SER A 20 -8.94 -11.12 0.48
N ALA A 21 -7.89 -10.50 1.03
CA ALA A 21 -7.03 -11.14 2.02
C ALA A 21 -7.81 -11.51 3.28
N ALA A 22 -8.66 -10.61 3.80
CA ALA A 22 -9.50 -10.86 4.97
C ALA A 22 -10.45 -12.04 4.74
N GLN A 23 -11.06 -12.12 3.55
CA GLN A 23 -11.95 -13.23 3.17
C GLN A 23 -11.20 -14.55 2.96
N LEU A 24 -10.03 -14.51 2.33
CA LEU A 24 -9.23 -15.70 2.03
C LEU A 24 -8.60 -16.31 3.30
N THR A 25 -8.15 -15.46 4.21
CA THR A 25 -7.55 -15.88 5.49
C THR A 25 -8.61 -16.19 6.55
N GLY A 26 -9.79 -15.58 6.44
CA GLY A 26 -10.82 -15.64 7.47
C GLY A 26 -10.45 -14.86 8.74
N ASP A 27 -9.35 -14.09 8.73
CA ASP A 27 -8.84 -13.37 9.89
C ASP A 27 -8.48 -11.92 9.54
N PRO A 28 -9.48 -11.01 9.55
CA PRO A 28 -9.22 -9.60 9.32
C PRO A 28 -8.44 -8.93 10.47
N ALA A 29 -8.46 -9.50 11.68
CA ALA A 29 -7.78 -8.94 12.85
C ALA A 29 -6.26 -9.13 12.73
N ALA A 30 -5.81 -10.30 12.26
CA ALA A 30 -4.40 -10.53 11.94
C ALA A 30 -3.88 -9.56 10.87
N LEU A 31 -4.72 -9.15 9.91
CA LEU A 31 -4.33 -8.14 8.92
C LEU A 31 -4.18 -6.74 9.54
N VAL A 32 -5.02 -6.38 10.52
CA VAL A 32 -4.85 -5.13 11.28
C VAL A 32 -3.52 -5.13 12.03
N GLU A 33 -3.22 -6.20 12.77
CA GLU A 33 -1.96 -6.34 13.52
C GLU A 33 -0.74 -6.26 12.59
N ALA A 34 -0.81 -6.90 11.42
CA ALA A 34 0.25 -6.83 10.41
C ALA A 34 0.46 -5.40 9.89
N LEU A 35 -0.61 -4.65 9.64
CA LEU A 35 -0.52 -3.26 9.20
C LEU A 35 0.07 -2.34 10.27
N GLU A 36 -0.32 -2.51 11.53
CA GLU A 36 0.23 -1.75 12.66
C GLU A 36 1.73 -2.05 12.85
N THR A 37 2.11 -3.33 12.73
CA THR A 37 3.52 -3.76 12.80
C THR A 37 4.35 -3.14 11.68
N LEU A 38 3.82 -3.08 10.46
CA LEU A 38 4.50 -2.48 9.31
C LEU A 38 4.60 -0.95 9.39
N GLU A 39 3.57 -0.26 9.90
CA GLU A 39 3.60 1.20 10.07
C GLU A 39 4.59 1.61 11.16
N GLY A 40 4.72 0.82 12.23
CA GLY A 40 5.66 1.07 13.32
C GLY A 40 7.11 0.71 12.99
N ASN A 41 7.38 0.05 11.86
CA ASN A 41 8.72 -0.36 11.46
C ASN A 41 9.35 0.65 10.49
N ASP A 42 10.32 1.41 10.99
CA ASP A 42 11.09 2.41 10.24
C ASP A 42 12.29 1.82 9.46
N GLU A 43 12.38 0.49 9.29
CA GLU A 43 13.40 -0.20 8.45
C GLU A 43 13.23 0.07 6.94
N ARG A 44 12.78 1.27 6.55
CA ARG A 44 12.82 1.71 5.17
C ARG A 44 14.29 1.69 4.69
N PRO A 45 14.59 0.98 3.59
CA PRO A 45 15.95 0.97 3.06
C PRO A 45 16.42 2.40 2.74
N GLY A 46 17.62 2.75 3.20
CA GLY A 46 18.24 4.05 2.89
C GLY A 46 18.60 4.25 1.41
N THR A 47 18.56 3.17 0.61
CA THR A 47 18.84 3.18 -0.83
C THR A 47 17.78 2.38 -1.57
N ASP A 48 17.45 2.82 -2.79
CA ASP A 48 16.54 2.07 -3.67
C ASP A 48 17.14 0.71 -4.05
N LYS A 49 16.53 -0.36 -3.52
CA LYS A 49 16.95 -1.75 -3.77
C LYS A 49 16.84 -2.15 -5.24
N ARG A 50 16.02 -1.49 -6.06
CA ARG A 50 15.94 -1.75 -7.51
C ARG A 50 17.22 -1.34 -8.22
N THR A 51 17.87 -0.28 -7.74
CA THR A 51 19.15 0.18 -8.26
C THR A 51 20.28 -0.67 -7.70
N ALA A 52 20.18 -1.08 -6.43
CA ALA A 52 21.21 -1.88 -5.76
C ALA A 52 21.27 -3.34 -6.24
N TYR A 53 20.14 -3.93 -6.68
CA TYR A 53 20.06 -5.34 -7.05
C TYR A 53 19.44 -5.53 -8.44
N ALA A 54 20.26 -5.89 -9.42
CA ALA A 54 19.85 -6.07 -10.82
C ALA A 54 18.68 -7.06 -11.00
N GLY A 55 18.59 -8.09 -10.16
CA GLY A 55 17.52 -9.10 -10.21
C GLY A 55 16.14 -8.61 -9.76
N VAL A 56 16.06 -7.51 -9.02
CA VAL A 56 14.79 -7.02 -8.42
C VAL A 56 14.11 -6.00 -9.35
N ARG A 57 14.84 -5.45 -10.33
CA ARG A 57 14.29 -4.51 -11.32
C ARG A 57 13.10 -5.07 -12.09
N GLY A 58 13.13 -6.37 -12.41
CA GLY A 58 12.07 -7.05 -13.16
C GLY A 58 10.74 -7.15 -12.41
N LEU A 59 10.73 -7.00 -11.08
CA LEU A 59 9.52 -7.02 -10.26
C LEU A 59 8.84 -5.64 -10.18
N CYS A 60 9.42 -4.62 -10.80
CA CYS A 60 8.95 -3.26 -10.69
C CYS A 60 8.00 -2.91 -11.84
N PHE A 61 6.71 -2.81 -11.56
CA PHE A 61 5.69 -2.40 -12.53
C PHE A 61 5.79 -0.93 -12.98
N LEU A 62 6.65 -0.13 -12.32
CA LEU A 62 6.97 1.25 -12.66
C LEU A 62 8.46 1.34 -13.04
N PRO A 63 8.82 1.13 -14.33
CA PRO A 63 10.22 0.94 -14.76
C PRO A 63 11.12 2.16 -14.52
N HIS A 64 10.54 3.35 -14.33
CA HIS A 64 11.27 4.60 -14.10
C HIS A 64 11.26 5.08 -12.63
N GLY A 65 10.56 4.38 -11.72
CA GLY A 65 10.38 4.86 -10.35
C GLY A 65 9.66 6.21 -10.27
N PHE A 66 9.54 6.73 -9.05
CA PHE A 66 9.27 8.15 -8.83
C PHE A 66 10.64 8.84 -8.77
N ASP A 67 10.90 9.84 -9.62
CA ASP A 67 12.19 10.51 -9.71
C ASP A 67 12.66 11.00 -8.33
N THR A 68 13.84 10.52 -7.91
CA THR A 68 14.55 10.98 -6.70
C THR A 68 15.65 11.98 -7.03
N ALA A 69 15.90 12.24 -8.30
CA ALA A 69 16.83 13.28 -8.72
C ALA A 69 16.14 14.64 -8.53
N ALA A 70 16.69 15.43 -7.61
CA ALA A 70 16.47 16.87 -7.53
C ALA A 70 16.95 17.51 -8.85
N SER A 71 16.16 17.36 -9.91
CA SER A 71 16.24 18.25 -11.06
C SER A 71 15.73 19.59 -10.55
N SER A 72 16.49 20.67 -10.75
CA SER A 72 16.22 22.02 -10.20
C SER A 72 14.90 22.68 -10.69
N ASP A 73 13.97 21.88 -11.22
CA ASP A 73 12.61 22.24 -11.63
C ASP A 73 11.56 21.22 -11.11
N SER A 74 11.92 20.38 -10.13
CA SER A 74 11.11 19.22 -9.75
C SER A 74 9.96 19.60 -8.82
N LEU A 75 8.75 19.60 -9.39
CA LEU A 75 7.50 19.49 -8.64
C LEU A 75 7.49 18.09 -7.98
N SER A 76 8.08 17.97 -6.78
CA SER A 76 8.13 16.71 -6.04
C SER A 76 6.71 16.33 -5.62
N ILE A 77 6.06 15.45 -6.37
CA ILE A 77 4.73 14.97 -6.02
C ILE A 77 4.92 13.92 -4.93
N ASP A 78 4.59 14.26 -3.69
CA ASP A 78 4.44 13.29 -2.61
C ASP A 78 3.27 12.35 -2.95
N THR A 79 3.59 11.26 -3.62
CA THR A 79 2.63 10.20 -3.93
C THR A 79 2.77 9.10 -2.90
N ARG A 80 2.23 9.31 -1.68
CA ARG A 80 1.56 8.20 -0.98
C ARG A 80 0.54 7.58 -1.96
N SER A 81 0.97 6.51 -2.63
CA SER A 81 0.23 5.72 -3.62
C SER A 81 -0.88 4.89 -2.95
N HIS A 82 -0.75 4.69 -1.64
CA HIS A 82 -1.68 3.95 -0.80
C HIS A 82 -2.53 4.90 0.04
N PRO A 83 -3.71 4.47 0.49
CA PRO A 83 -4.47 5.19 1.50
C PRO A 83 -3.72 5.19 2.84
N PRO A 84 -4.03 6.13 3.75
CA PRO A 84 -3.50 6.10 5.12
C PRO A 84 -3.79 4.75 5.78
N THR A 85 -2.83 4.24 6.55
CA THR A 85 -2.93 2.94 7.22
C THR A 85 -4.14 2.87 8.15
N ALA A 86 -4.43 3.96 8.87
CA ALA A 86 -5.62 4.07 9.71
C ALA A 86 -6.94 3.84 8.95
N GLU A 87 -7.05 4.35 7.72
CA GLU A 87 -8.26 4.14 6.89
C GLU A 87 -8.41 2.66 6.50
N ARG A 88 -7.30 1.97 6.27
CA ARG A 88 -7.31 0.52 5.96
C ARG A 88 -7.71 -0.30 7.19
N ILE A 89 -7.16 0.04 8.35
CA ILE A 89 -7.48 -0.58 9.64
C ILE A 89 -8.98 -0.47 9.94
N GLU A 90 -9.56 0.73 9.80
CA GLU A 90 -10.99 0.95 10.03
C GLU A 90 -11.87 0.05 9.17
N ARG A 91 -11.53 -0.10 7.88
CA ARG A 91 -12.27 -0.97 6.96
C ARG A 91 -12.12 -2.45 7.30
N LEU A 92 -10.92 -2.90 7.69
CA LEU A 92 -10.70 -4.29 8.14
C LEU A 92 -11.48 -4.60 9.42
N GLN A 93 -11.53 -3.66 10.37
CA GLN A 93 -12.36 -3.79 11.58
C GLN A 93 -13.86 -3.84 11.25
N SER A 94 -14.30 -3.12 10.22
CA SER A 94 -15.67 -3.26 9.71
C SER A 94 -15.93 -4.67 9.15
N ILE A 95 -14.98 -5.23 8.40
CA ILE A 95 -15.09 -6.59 7.85
C ILE A 95 -15.12 -7.62 8.99
N ALA A 96 -14.28 -7.47 10.01
CA ALA A 96 -14.29 -8.33 11.20
C ALA A 96 -15.68 -8.40 11.85
N ARG A 97 -16.29 -7.23 12.13
CA ARG A 97 -17.66 -7.17 12.67
C ARG A 97 -18.70 -7.84 11.77
N SER A 98 -18.58 -7.69 10.44
CA SER A 98 -19.47 -8.35 9.48
C SER A 98 -19.33 -9.87 9.53
N LEU A 99 -18.11 -10.40 9.68
CA LEU A 99 -17.86 -11.83 9.83
C LEU A 99 -18.41 -12.37 11.15
N GLU A 100 -18.22 -11.65 12.26
CA GLU A 100 -18.77 -12.00 13.58
C GLU A 100 -20.30 -12.06 13.57
N THR A 101 -20.95 -11.16 12.82
CA THR A 101 -22.42 -11.09 12.73
C THR A 101 -22.99 -12.05 11.66
N GLY A 102 -22.13 -12.72 10.87
CA GLY A 102 -22.56 -13.63 9.80
C GLY A 102 -23.26 -12.96 8.62
N SER A 103 -23.04 -11.65 8.41
CA SER A 103 -23.77 -10.82 7.44
C SER A 103 -23.08 -10.71 6.07
N VAL A 104 -22.32 -11.71 5.65
CA VAL A 104 -21.50 -11.63 4.42
C VAL A 104 -22.36 -11.62 3.15
#